data_AF-W4M5J6-F1
#
_entry.id   AF-W4M5J6-F1
#
_cell.length_a   1.000
_cell.length_b   1.000
_cell.length_c   1.000
_cell.angle_alpha   90.00
_cell.angle_beta   90.00
_cell.angle_gamma   90.00
#
_symmetry.space_group_name_H-M   'P 1'
#
loop_
_entity.id
_entity.type
_entity.pdbx_description
1 polymer ?
#
loop_
_entity_poly.entity_id
_entity_poly.type
_entity_poly.pdbx_seq_one_letter_code
_entity_poly.pdbx_strand_id
1 'polypeptide(L)'
;MNYLFHCRYLCLMLLVAFPVWAQSPVTGVDTTAFITSNSVMHATELLGQAPKFWGRYFEGPYQYNTAMESAPLHQANIRLLPVGDNTTNVDSGYASGQADGQRQAQAYIAALGEDHLVAQGGEFYIFLDVELGSGEPHLSPDYYRGWSHAVETYNAKVKLLPGVYMSASDTFSSKALTQAIAKGAKCYGLWIAGYLYFNKAAAKIPMKLPAWNQDHLATPKVLPSCYPSDSSTLSVDGSSCPVLFWQYNGNISNGSDLFDMDMMNPNLNTHAVLKRLALPPSSAPVTKPVHVSSSSSTCPSGMHLYTVQPGQTLAGIARQACGHGTPWTSITQQNGQPFTEASASRLAIGQPICLPSQCQ
;
A
#
# COMPACT_ATOMS: atom_id res chain seq x y z
N MET A 1 13.61 -71.78 -45.65
CA MET A 1 14.60 -70.70 -45.80
C MET A 1 14.03 -69.45 -45.15
N ASN A 2 14.82 -68.85 -44.26
CA ASN A 2 14.51 -67.75 -43.36
C ASN A 2 13.93 -66.51 -44.07
N TYR A 3 13.09 -65.73 -43.38
CA TYR A 3 13.45 -64.38 -42.92
C TYR A 3 12.35 -63.83 -41.98
N LEU A 4 12.71 -63.68 -40.71
CA LEU A 4 12.00 -62.83 -39.74
C LEU A 4 12.24 -61.36 -40.10
N PHE A 5 11.18 -60.55 -40.15
CA PHE A 5 11.29 -59.09 -40.04
C PHE A 5 10.42 -58.57 -38.90
N HIS A 6 11.10 -58.01 -37.90
CA HIS A 6 10.53 -57.25 -36.79
C HIS A 6 9.95 -55.93 -37.31
N CYS A 7 8.64 -55.71 -37.13
CA CYS A 7 8.03 -54.39 -37.31
C CYS A 7 8.05 -53.66 -35.96
N ARG A 8 9.00 -52.74 -35.77
CA ARG A 8 9.06 -51.87 -34.59
C ARG A 8 8.05 -50.73 -34.71
N TYR A 9 7.38 -50.48 -33.58
CA TYR A 9 6.52 -49.34 -33.30
C TYR A 9 7.22 -48.00 -33.64
N LEU A 10 6.58 -47.18 -34.47
CA LEU A 10 6.82 -45.74 -34.51
C LEU A 10 5.50 -45.05 -34.16
N CYS A 11 5.27 -44.84 -32.86
CA CYS A 11 4.20 -43.98 -32.38
C CYS A 11 4.68 -42.53 -32.57
N LEU A 12 4.21 -41.89 -33.64
CA LEU A 12 4.48 -40.49 -33.91
C LEU A 12 3.70 -39.64 -32.88
N MET A 13 4.33 -39.31 -31.76
CA MET A 13 3.79 -38.29 -30.86
C MET A 13 3.90 -36.92 -31.56
N LEU A 14 2.81 -36.48 -32.18
CA LEU A 14 2.61 -35.07 -32.47
C LEU A 14 2.55 -34.31 -31.14
N LEU A 15 3.67 -33.74 -30.72
CA LEU A 15 3.70 -32.65 -29.75
C LEU A 15 3.05 -31.43 -30.42
N VAL A 16 1.74 -31.31 -30.27
CA VAL A 16 1.05 -30.04 -30.53
C VAL A 16 1.49 -29.10 -29.42
N ALA A 17 2.51 -28.29 -29.70
CA ALA A 17 2.88 -27.16 -28.87
C ALA A 17 1.69 -26.19 -28.88
N PHE A 18 0.84 -26.25 -27.86
CA PHE A 18 -0.09 -25.18 -27.60
C PHE A 18 0.74 -23.90 -27.40
N PRO A 19 0.43 -22.80 -28.09
CA PRO A 19 1.06 -21.53 -27.77
C PRO A 19 0.80 -21.27 -26.29
N VAL A 20 1.87 -21.20 -25.50
CA VAL A 20 1.80 -20.65 -24.14
C VAL A 20 1.42 -19.19 -24.36
N TRP A 21 0.13 -18.89 -24.24
CA TRP A 21 -0.36 -17.53 -24.20
C TRP A 21 0.34 -16.89 -23.01
N ALA A 22 1.33 -16.02 -23.26
CA ALA A 22 1.98 -15.27 -22.21
C ALA A 22 0.87 -14.49 -21.49
N GLN A 23 0.62 -14.82 -20.22
CA GLN A 23 -0.34 -14.08 -19.42
C GLN A 23 0.15 -12.63 -19.35
N SER A 24 -0.74 -11.67 -19.58
CA SER A 24 -0.43 -10.26 -19.37
C SER A 24 0.09 -10.06 -17.95
N PRO A 25 1.15 -9.27 -17.76
CA PRO A 25 1.69 -9.01 -16.43
C PRO A 25 0.60 -8.43 -15.53
N VAL A 26 0.58 -8.83 -14.26
CA VAL A 26 -0.32 -8.25 -13.27
C VAL A 26 0.31 -6.96 -12.77
N THR A 27 -0.34 -5.83 -13.07
CA THR A 27 0.17 -4.49 -12.75
C THR A 27 -0.69 -3.78 -11.71
N GLY A 28 -0.07 -2.80 -11.07
CA GLY A 28 -0.69 -1.89 -10.12
C GLY A 28 0.00 -0.55 -10.16
N VAL A 29 -0.38 0.31 -9.25
CA VAL A 29 0.23 1.62 -9.04
C VAL A 29 0.28 1.91 -7.55
N ASP A 30 1.02 2.91 -7.12
CA ASP A 30 0.87 3.49 -5.80
C ASP A 30 0.88 5.01 -5.86
N THR A 31 0.25 5.63 -4.86
CA THR A 31 0.08 7.08 -4.78
C THR A 31 0.07 7.57 -3.35
N THR A 32 0.59 8.77 -3.15
CA THR A 32 0.41 9.54 -1.91
C THR A 32 -0.90 10.33 -1.90
N ALA A 33 -1.42 10.71 -3.07
CA ALA A 33 -2.70 11.38 -3.23
C ALA A 33 -3.89 10.42 -3.07
N PHE A 34 -5.05 10.99 -2.72
CA PHE A 34 -6.30 10.24 -2.61
C PHE A 34 -6.77 9.68 -3.95
N ILE A 35 -7.29 8.46 -3.91
CA ILE A 35 -7.78 7.77 -5.09
C ILE A 35 -9.23 8.17 -5.38
N THR A 36 -9.48 8.59 -6.61
CA THR A 36 -10.81 8.82 -7.17
C THR A 36 -11.07 7.89 -8.36
N SER A 37 -12.31 7.85 -8.86
CA SER A 37 -12.60 7.13 -10.11
C SER A 37 -11.79 7.68 -11.29
N ASN A 38 -11.46 8.98 -11.31
CA ASN A 38 -10.59 9.57 -12.33
C ASN A 38 -9.16 9.07 -12.21
N SER A 39 -8.64 8.96 -11.00
CA SER A 39 -7.31 8.39 -10.75
C SER A 39 -7.23 6.96 -11.29
N VAL A 40 -8.28 6.15 -11.09
CA VAL A 40 -8.37 4.78 -11.64
C VAL A 40 -8.35 4.79 -13.18
N MET A 41 -9.06 5.72 -13.82
CA MET A 41 -9.02 5.86 -15.29
C MET A 41 -7.62 6.25 -15.78
N HIS A 42 -7.00 7.27 -15.19
CA HIS A 42 -5.65 7.70 -15.57
C HIS A 42 -4.60 6.59 -15.37
N ALA A 43 -4.68 5.83 -14.28
CA ALA A 43 -3.82 4.66 -14.06
C ALA A 43 -4.05 3.58 -15.13
N THR A 44 -5.31 3.34 -15.50
CA THR A 44 -5.69 2.38 -16.55
C THR A 44 -5.11 2.79 -17.91
N GLU A 45 -5.14 4.08 -18.25
CA GLU A 45 -4.55 4.62 -19.48
C GLU A 45 -3.03 4.40 -19.51
N LEU A 46 -2.34 4.69 -18.41
CA LEU A 46 -0.88 4.53 -18.31
C LEU A 46 -0.43 3.07 -18.41
N LEU A 47 -1.18 2.16 -17.76
CA LEU A 47 -0.87 0.74 -17.75
C LEU A 47 -1.34 0.03 -19.04
N GLY A 48 -2.23 0.64 -19.81
CA GLY A 48 -2.93 0.00 -20.93
C GLY A 48 -3.93 -1.08 -20.49
N GLN A 49 -4.13 -1.24 -19.18
CA GLN A 49 -5.03 -2.20 -18.55
C GLN A 49 -5.40 -1.71 -17.14
N ALA A 50 -6.57 -2.11 -16.65
CA ALA A 50 -6.98 -1.75 -15.30
C ALA A 50 -5.99 -2.31 -14.25
N PRO A 51 -5.51 -1.49 -13.30
CA PRO A 51 -4.64 -1.97 -12.23
C PRO A 51 -5.37 -3.07 -11.42
N LYS A 52 -4.60 -4.01 -10.86
CA LYS A 52 -5.12 -5.08 -10.00
C LYS A 52 -4.87 -4.83 -8.53
N PHE A 53 -3.91 -3.97 -8.24
CA PHE A 53 -3.60 -3.53 -6.90
C PHE A 53 -3.20 -2.06 -6.86
N TRP A 54 -3.31 -1.45 -5.69
CA TRP A 54 -2.96 -0.05 -5.44
C TRP A 54 -2.22 0.12 -4.12
N GLY A 55 -1.00 0.65 -4.14
CA GLY A 55 -0.19 0.92 -2.95
C GLY A 55 -0.71 2.11 -2.16
N ARG A 56 -0.99 1.90 -0.86
CA ARG A 56 -1.49 2.96 0.05
C ARG A 56 -0.92 2.82 1.45
N TYR A 57 -0.59 3.97 2.04
CA TYR A 57 -0.20 4.10 3.44
C TYR A 57 -1.42 3.93 4.35
N PHE A 58 -1.26 3.34 5.53
CA PHE A 58 -2.34 3.19 6.52
C PHE A 58 -2.15 4.05 7.76
N GLU A 59 -0.97 4.64 7.93
CA GLU A 59 -0.65 5.65 8.92
C GLU A 59 0.07 6.83 8.22
N GLY A 60 0.18 7.97 8.90
CA GLY A 60 0.90 9.13 8.40
C GLY A 60 0.06 10.10 7.55
N PRO A 61 0.70 11.12 6.93
CA PRO A 61 0.01 12.22 6.24
C PRO A 61 -0.70 11.78 4.95
N TYR A 62 -0.30 10.65 4.38
CA TYR A 62 -0.82 10.10 3.13
C TYR A 62 -1.73 8.89 3.37
N GLN A 63 -2.23 8.70 4.60
CA GLN A 63 -3.00 7.52 4.98
C GLN A 63 -4.26 7.32 4.12
N TYR A 64 -4.61 6.05 3.93
CA TYR A 64 -5.79 5.59 3.24
C TYR A 64 -7.06 6.17 3.85
N ASN A 65 -7.84 6.87 3.03
CA ASN A 65 -9.10 7.48 3.41
C ASN A 65 -10.25 6.56 3.00
N THR A 66 -10.76 5.79 3.96
CA THR A 66 -11.82 4.80 3.74
C THR A 66 -13.09 5.41 3.11
N ALA A 67 -13.43 6.65 3.45
CA ALA A 67 -14.65 7.32 2.96
C ALA A 67 -14.55 7.68 1.48
N MET A 68 -13.36 8.04 1.00
CA MET A 68 -13.16 8.49 -0.38
C MET A 68 -12.66 7.38 -1.30
N GLU A 69 -11.79 6.51 -0.79
CA GLU A 69 -11.00 5.61 -1.63
C GLU A 69 -11.62 4.20 -1.73
N SER A 70 -12.43 3.77 -0.74
CA SER A 70 -12.95 2.39 -0.73
C SER A 70 -13.90 2.09 -1.89
N ALA A 71 -14.85 3.00 -2.17
CA ALA A 71 -15.82 2.82 -3.24
C ALA A 71 -15.17 2.73 -4.64
N PRO A 72 -14.32 3.68 -5.09
CA PRO A 72 -13.70 3.59 -6.41
C PRO A 72 -12.81 2.36 -6.57
N LEU A 73 -12.04 2.00 -5.54
CA LEU A 73 -11.21 0.79 -5.56
C LEU A 73 -12.04 -0.50 -5.62
N HIS A 74 -13.07 -0.60 -4.79
CA HIS A 74 -13.94 -1.78 -4.75
C HIS A 74 -14.68 -1.99 -6.07
N GLN A 75 -15.25 -0.93 -6.63
CA GLN A 75 -15.98 -0.98 -7.91
C GLN A 75 -15.07 -1.41 -9.07
N ALA A 76 -13.81 -1.01 -9.04
CA ALA A 76 -12.81 -1.41 -10.03
C ALA A 76 -12.16 -2.78 -9.73
N ASN A 77 -12.54 -3.44 -8.62
CA ASN A 77 -11.94 -4.68 -8.13
C ASN A 77 -10.40 -4.58 -7.96
N ILE A 78 -9.96 -3.44 -7.41
CA ILE A 78 -8.55 -3.14 -7.14
C ILE A 78 -8.26 -3.43 -5.67
N ARG A 79 -7.24 -4.25 -5.41
CA ARG A 79 -6.84 -4.64 -4.06
C ARG A 79 -5.80 -3.67 -3.48
N LEU A 80 -5.80 -3.49 -2.17
CA LEU A 80 -4.84 -2.64 -1.50
C LEU A 80 -3.51 -3.36 -1.31
N LEU A 81 -2.41 -2.71 -1.72
CA LEU A 81 -1.03 -3.06 -1.40
C LEU A 81 -0.61 -2.20 -0.19
N PRO A 82 -0.74 -2.69 1.05
CA PRO A 82 -0.65 -1.82 2.21
C PRO A 82 0.79 -1.53 2.62
N VAL A 83 1.07 -0.25 2.80
CA VAL A 83 2.27 0.28 3.42
C VAL A 83 1.91 0.79 4.81
N GLY A 84 2.76 0.56 5.80
CA GLY A 84 2.54 1.05 7.16
C GLY A 84 2.52 2.58 7.22
N ASP A 85 3.70 3.17 7.27
CA ASP A 85 3.99 4.62 7.28
C ASP A 85 5.40 4.82 6.68
N ASN A 86 5.69 6.02 6.19
CA ASN A 86 7.05 6.49 5.92
C ASN A 86 7.68 6.95 7.25
N THR A 87 8.03 5.97 8.09
CA THR A 87 8.61 6.19 9.42
C THR A 87 10.09 6.54 9.32
N THR A 88 10.52 7.58 10.04
CA THR A 88 11.95 7.96 10.15
C THR A 88 12.70 7.13 11.19
N ASN A 89 12.07 6.12 11.79
CA ASN A 89 12.64 5.34 12.90
C ASN A 89 13.33 4.04 12.44
N VAL A 90 13.46 3.78 11.13
CA VAL A 90 13.87 2.46 10.63
C VAL A 90 15.27 2.00 11.07
N ASP A 91 16.16 2.90 11.48
CA ASP A 91 17.48 2.60 12.07
C ASP A 91 17.47 2.40 13.59
N SER A 92 16.32 2.53 14.24
CA SER A 92 16.25 2.52 15.70
C SER A 92 16.25 1.10 16.29
N GLY A 93 15.76 0.96 17.53
CA GLY A 93 15.80 -0.30 18.28
C GLY A 93 14.52 -1.12 18.17
N TYR A 94 14.57 -2.33 18.76
CA TYR A 94 13.43 -3.25 18.81
C TYR A 94 12.15 -2.63 19.38
N ALA A 95 12.24 -1.86 20.46
CA ALA A 95 11.06 -1.25 21.10
C ALA A 95 10.35 -0.25 20.18
N SER A 96 11.10 0.57 19.45
CA SER A 96 10.55 1.50 18.47
C SER A 96 9.90 0.75 17.30
N GLY A 97 10.57 -0.29 16.78
CA GLY A 97 10.00 -1.15 15.76
C GLY A 97 8.70 -1.80 16.21
N GLN A 98 8.66 -2.30 17.43
CA GLN A 98 7.45 -2.90 18.01
C GLN A 98 6.31 -1.88 18.12
N ALA A 99 6.60 -0.66 18.59
CA ALA A 99 5.60 0.39 18.70
C ALA A 99 5.05 0.81 17.33
N ASP A 100 5.91 0.96 16.32
CA ASP A 100 5.50 1.31 14.96
C ASP A 100 4.69 0.16 14.32
N GLY A 101 5.16 -1.08 14.43
CA GLY A 101 4.45 -2.25 13.90
C GLY A 101 3.06 -2.42 14.51
N GLN A 102 2.90 -2.15 15.81
CA GLN A 102 1.59 -2.19 16.47
C GLN A 102 0.64 -1.12 15.92
N ARG A 103 1.11 0.13 15.76
CA ARG A 103 0.26 1.22 15.24
C ARG A 103 -0.15 0.99 13.79
N GLN A 104 0.78 0.53 12.95
CA GLN A 104 0.52 0.27 11.53
C GLN A 104 -0.43 -0.92 11.34
N ALA A 105 -0.24 -2.00 12.10
CA ALA A 105 -1.17 -3.14 12.10
C ALA A 105 -2.57 -2.73 12.58
N GLN A 106 -2.64 -1.92 13.65
CA GLN A 106 -3.89 -1.35 14.14
C GLN A 106 -4.60 -0.53 13.09
N ALA A 107 -3.88 0.39 12.44
CA ALA A 107 -4.46 1.30 11.46
C ALA A 107 -5.01 0.54 10.25
N TYR A 108 -4.27 -0.47 9.77
CA TYR A 108 -4.74 -1.34 8.67
C TYR A 108 -6.03 -2.08 9.01
N ILE A 109 -6.07 -2.77 10.17
CA ILE A 109 -7.26 -3.53 10.58
C ILE A 109 -8.43 -2.59 10.89
N ALA A 110 -8.18 -1.44 11.53
CA ALA A 110 -9.23 -0.47 11.82
C ALA A 110 -9.83 0.14 10.56
N ALA A 111 -9.02 0.42 9.54
CA ALA A 111 -9.47 0.98 8.27
C ALA A 111 -10.38 0.02 7.48
N LEU A 112 -10.06 -1.27 7.48
CA LEU A 112 -10.77 -2.25 6.65
C LEU A 112 -11.82 -3.06 7.40
N GLY A 113 -11.69 -3.17 8.72
CA GLY A 113 -12.54 -3.97 9.60
C GLY A 113 -12.09 -5.43 9.71
N GLU A 114 -11.93 -5.91 10.95
CA GLU A 114 -11.49 -7.29 11.23
C GLU A 114 -12.38 -8.34 10.55
N ASP A 115 -13.71 -8.24 10.72
CA ASP A 115 -14.66 -9.20 10.14
C ASP A 115 -14.60 -9.23 8.60
N HIS A 116 -14.36 -8.08 7.97
CA HIS A 116 -14.21 -7.96 6.51
C HIS A 116 -12.93 -8.64 6.03
N LEU A 117 -11.82 -8.47 6.76
CA LEU A 117 -10.55 -9.14 6.49
C LEU A 117 -10.66 -10.66 6.70
N VAL A 118 -11.32 -11.10 7.77
CA VAL A 118 -11.59 -12.52 8.03
C VAL A 118 -12.43 -13.13 6.89
N ALA A 119 -13.47 -12.44 6.42
CA ALA A 119 -14.30 -12.90 5.31
C ALA A 119 -13.52 -13.06 3.98
N GLN A 120 -12.41 -12.33 3.83
CA GLN A 120 -11.51 -12.43 2.68
C GLN A 120 -10.38 -13.47 2.84
N GLY A 121 -10.33 -14.19 3.97
CA GLY A 121 -9.39 -15.26 4.24
C GLY A 121 -8.45 -15.01 5.42
N GLY A 122 -8.48 -13.81 6.02
CA GLY A 122 -7.77 -13.52 7.28
C GLY A 122 -6.25 -13.51 7.20
N GLU A 123 -5.64 -13.49 6.01
CA GLU A 123 -4.18 -13.45 5.84
C GLU A 123 -3.79 -12.40 4.79
N PHE A 124 -3.07 -11.34 5.20
CA PHE A 124 -2.77 -10.19 4.33
C PHE A 124 -1.35 -9.66 4.48
N TYR A 125 -0.74 -9.19 3.39
CA TYR A 125 0.55 -8.49 3.46
C TYR A 125 0.45 -7.14 4.16
N ILE A 126 1.57 -6.67 4.71
CA ILE A 126 1.84 -5.27 5.05
C ILE A 126 3.32 -4.99 4.90
N PHE A 127 3.68 -3.88 4.25
CA PHE A 127 5.05 -3.54 3.92
C PHE A 127 5.56 -2.42 4.81
N LEU A 128 6.73 -2.64 5.40
CA LEU A 128 7.52 -1.56 6.00
C LEU A 128 8.15 -0.75 4.87
N ASP A 129 7.93 0.56 4.90
CA ASP A 129 8.57 1.50 3.97
C ASP A 129 10.02 1.75 4.43
N VAL A 130 11.00 1.39 3.60
CA VAL A 130 12.42 1.67 3.83
C VAL A 130 12.94 2.48 2.64
N GLU A 131 12.78 3.79 2.72
CA GLU A 131 13.24 4.72 1.69
C GLU A 131 14.72 5.08 1.86
N LEU A 132 15.43 5.18 0.74
CA LEU A 132 16.78 5.76 0.68
C LEU A 132 16.71 7.18 0.09
N GLY A 133 16.41 8.16 0.93
CA GLY A 133 16.68 9.56 0.65
C GLY A 133 18.13 9.95 0.96
N SER A 134 18.56 11.14 0.54
CA SER A 134 19.86 11.68 0.93
C SER A 134 19.89 11.95 2.44
N GLY A 135 20.54 11.07 3.20
CA GLY A 135 20.61 11.16 4.66
C GLY A 135 19.56 10.35 5.41
N GLU A 136 18.71 9.59 4.71
CA GLU A 136 17.76 8.69 5.36
C GLU A 136 18.46 7.47 5.97
N PRO A 137 17.97 6.98 7.12
CA PRO A 137 18.56 5.86 7.81
C PRO A 137 18.37 4.53 7.07
N HIS A 138 19.40 3.67 7.11
CA HIS A 138 19.27 2.28 6.71
C HIS A 138 18.52 1.47 7.76
N LEU A 139 17.86 0.39 7.33
CA LEU A 139 17.14 -0.51 8.23
C LEU A 139 18.06 -1.08 9.31
N SER A 140 17.62 -0.99 10.57
CA SER A 140 18.22 -1.69 11.69
C SER A 140 17.68 -3.12 11.80
N PRO A 141 18.55 -4.13 12.01
CA PRO A 141 18.08 -5.50 12.22
C PRO A 141 17.15 -5.63 13.43
N ASP A 142 17.42 -4.90 14.51
CA ASP A 142 16.62 -4.99 15.73
C ASP A 142 15.30 -4.23 15.59
N TYR A 143 15.29 -3.11 14.88
CA TYR A 143 14.03 -2.43 14.51
C TYR A 143 13.11 -3.38 13.74
N TYR A 144 13.60 -4.00 12.66
CA TYR A 144 12.78 -4.91 11.86
C TYR A 144 12.28 -6.12 12.65
N ARG A 145 13.10 -6.66 13.58
CA ARG A 145 12.66 -7.73 14.49
C ARG A 145 11.48 -7.29 15.34
N GLY A 146 11.54 -6.11 15.94
CA GLY A 146 10.44 -5.56 16.74
C GLY A 146 9.18 -5.33 15.90
N TRP A 147 9.35 -4.72 14.72
CA TRP A 147 8.27 -4.40 13.80
C TRP A 147 7.56 -5.65 13.27
N SER A 148 8.32 -6.60 12.71
CA SER A 148 7.75 -7.84 12.16
C SER A 148 7.04 -8.68 13.24
N HIS A 149 7.60 -8.74 14.45
CA HIS A 149 6.96 -9.43 15.58
C HIS A 149 5.65 -8.76 15.98
N ALA A 150 5.63 -7.43 16.12
CA ALA A 150 4.42 -6.67 16.43
C ALA A 150 3.32 -6.90 15.39
N VAL A 151 3.66 -6.78 14.11
CA VAL A 151 2.73 -6.99 12.99
C VAL A 151 2.11 -8.39 13.02
N GLU A 152 2.95 -9.43 13.13
CA GLU A 152 2.48 -10.82 13.07
C GLU A 152 1.58 -11.19 14.26
N THR A 153 1.87 -10.63 15.44
CA THR A 153 1.18 -10.97 16.69
C THR A 153 0.02 -10.03 17.03
N TYR A 154 -0.21 -8.98 16.24
CA TYR A 154 -1.14 -7.91 16.59
C TYR A 154 -2.58 -8.40 16.76
N ASN A 155 -3.03 -9.32 15.91
CA ASN A 155 -4.42 -9.79 15.88
C ASN A 155 -4.52 -11.31 15.80
N ALA A 156 -5.42 -11.90 16.61
CA ALA A 156 -5.57 -13.35 16.68
C ALA A 156 -6.40 -13.95 15.53
N LYS A 157 -7.21 -13.15 14.83
CA LYS A 157 -8.08 -13.59 13.73
C LYS A 157 -7.57 -13.20 12.35
N VAL A 158 -6.81 -12.12 12.27
CA VAL A 158 -6.20 -11.62 11.03
C VAL A 158 -4.69 -11.72 11.15
N LYS A 159 -4.10 -12.61 10.36
CA LYS A 159 -2.66 -12.76 10.25
C LYS A 159 -2.10 -11.74 9.27
N LEU A 160 -1.31 -10.80 9.76
CA LEU A 160 -0.56 -9.88 8.92
C LEU A 160 0.81 -10.46 8.58
N LEU A 161 1.18 -10.35 7.30
CA LEU A 161 2.39 -10.90 6.71
C LEU A 161 3.40 -9.77 6.49
N PRO A 162 4.36 -9.55 7.42
CA PRO A 162 5.34 -8.49 7.28
C PRO A 162 6.19 -8.67 6.01
N GLY A 163 6.27 -7.61 5.20
CA GLY A 163 7.14 -7.46 4.04
C GLY A 163 7.96 -6.19 4.14
N VAL A 164 8.85 -5.96 3.19
CA VAL A 164 9.65 -4.72 3.12
C VAL A 164 9.57 -4.13 1.72
N TYR A 165 9.22 -2.85 1.65
CA TYR A 165 9.49 -2.02 0.50
C TYR A 165 10.89 -1.41 0.63
N MET A 166 11.74 -1.58 -0.38
CA MET A 166 13.10 -1.03 -0.37
C MET A 166 13.65 -0.84 -1.78
N SER A 167 14.67 0.00 -1.91
CA SER A 167 15.43 0.13 -3.16
C SER A 167 16.24 -1.13 -3.49
N ALA A 168 16.26 -1.52 -4.77
CA ALA A 168 17.11 -2.59 -5.28
C ALA A 168 18.61 -2.35 -5.02
N SER A 169 19.01 -1.08 -4.88
CA SER A 169 20.39 -0.67 -4.62
C SER A 169 20.77 -0.66 -3.14
N ASP A 170 19.81 -0.82 -2.22
CA ASP A 170 20.04 -0.77 -0.77
C ASP A 170 20.66 -2.07 -0.21
N THR A 171 21.97 -2.19 -0.36
CA THR A 171 22.70 -3.34 0.18
C THR A 171 22.78 -3.34 1.71
N PHE A 172 22.62 -2.20 2.38
CA PHE A 172 22.70 -2.13 3.85
C PHE A 172 21.43 -2.68 4.48
N SER A 173 20.26 -2.18 4.06
CA SER A 173 18.98 -2.67 4.55
C SER A 173 18.75 -4.13 4.16
N SER A 174 19.19 -4.55 2.97
CA SER A 174 19.14 -5.97 2.56
C SER A 174 19.93 -6.89 3.51
N LYS A 175 21.14 -6.48 3.91
CA LYS A 175 21.95 -7.23 4.89
C LYS A 175 21.32 -7.19 6.29
N ALA A 176 20.79 -6.04 6.69
CA ALA A 176 20.12 -5.90 7.98
C ALA A 176 18.88 -6.78 8.09
N LEU A 177 18.09 -6.87 7.02
CA LEU A 177 16.94 -7.77 6.93
C LEU A 177 17.37 -9.24 7.05
N THR A 178 18.45 -9.63 6.37
CA THR A 178 19.05 -10.98 6.51
C THR A 178 19.43 -11.27 7.97
N GLN A 179 20.06 -10.31 8.66
CA GLN A 179 20.43 -10.45 10.07
C GLN A 179 19.22 -10.53 11.00
N ALA A 180 18.17 -9.74 10.73
CA ALA A 180 16.93 -9.78 11.48
C ALA A 180 16.26 -11.16 11.38
N ILE A 181 16.19 -11.71 10.16
CA ILE A 181 15.58 -13.01 9.87
C ILE A 181 16.38 -14.15 10.50
N ALA A 182 17.73 -14.09 10.44
CA ALA A 182 18.59 -15.02 11.16
C ALA A 182 18.36 -15.02 12.69
N LYS A 183 17.83 -13.91 13.24
CA LYS A 183 17.43 -13.76 14.65
C LYS A 183 15.92 -13.95 14.88
N GLY A 184 15.22 -14.58 13.93
CA GLY A 184 13.82 -15.00 14.07
C GLY A 184 12.77 -14.02 13.57
N ALA A 185 13.14 -12.87 12.98
CA ALA A 185 12.18 -11.99 12.31
C ALA A 185 11.48 -12.72 11.16
N LYS A 186 10.26 -12.31 10.86
CA LYS A 186 9.51 -12.79 9.70
C LYS A 186 9.54 -11.76 8.59
N CYS A 187 9.75 -12.23 7.38
CA CYS A 187 9.57 -11.47 6.15
C CYS A 187 8.94 -12.41 5.12
N TYR A 188 7.79 -12.03 4.58
CA TYR A 188 7.00 -12.85 3.66
C TYR A 188 7.14 -12.40 2.20
N GLY A 189 7.89 -11.32 1.95
CA GLY A 189 8.25 -10.90 0.60
C GLY A 189 8.74 -9.46 0.53
N LEU A 190 9.27 -9.14 -0.65
CA LEU A 190 9.86 -7.84 -0.95
C LEU A 190 9.02 -7.11 -2.00
N TRP A 191 8.89 -5.80 -1.82
CA TRP A 191 8.47 -4.86 -2.84
C TRP A 191 9.69 -4.00 -3.18
N ILE A 192 10.19 -4.11 -4.40
CA ILE A 192 11.48 -3.52 -4.77
C ILE A 192 11.28 -2.29 -5.61
N ALA A 193 11.87 -1.17 -5.21
CA ALA A 193 11.99 0.03 -6.02
C ALA A 193 13.23 -0.07 -6.92
N GLY A 194 13.01 0.04 -8.23
CA GLY A 194 14.07 0.00 -9.23
C GLY A 194 13.61 0.64 -10.53
N TYR A 195 13.91 1.91 -10.72
CA TYR A 195 13.27 2.70 -11.74
C TYR A 195 13.91 2.60 -13.12
N LEU A 196 13.09 2.32 -14.14
CA LEU A 196 13.41 2.62 -15.54
C LEU A 196 13.26 4.11 -15.81
N TYR A 197 12.18 4.71 -15.28
CA TYR A 197 11.90 6.14 -15.39
C TYR A 197 11.52 6.72 -14.03
N PHE A 198 12.11 7.87 -13.69
CA PHE A 198 11.80 8.63 -12.48
C PHE A 198 11.58 10.11 -12.80
N ASN A 199 10.57 10.73 -12.19
CA ASN A 199 10.20 12.14 -12.40
C ASN A 199 9.97 12.48 -13.89
N LYS A 200 9.07 11.74 -14.56
CA LYS A 200 8.76 11.93 -15.99
C LYS A 200 7.27 12.15 -16.20
N ALA A 201 6.93 13.04 -17.14
CA ALA A 201 5.56 13.14 -17.65
C ALA A 201 5.21 11.87 -18.45
N ALA A 202 3.98 11.37 -18.31
CA ALA A 202 3.49 10.17 -18.99
C ALA A 202 3.76 10.17 -20.50
N ALA A 203 3.55 11.31 -21.16
CA ALA A 203 3.79 11.48 -22.60
C ALA A 203 5.26 11.23 -23.04
N LYS A 204 6.19 11.16 -22.09
CA LYS A 204 7.63 10.90 -22.35
C LYS A 204 8.03 9.45 -22.08
N ILE A 205 7.09 8.59 -21.71
CA ILE A 205 7.34 7.19 -21.36
C ILE A 205 6.78 6.31 -22.47
N PRO A 206 7.47 5.22 -22.86
CA PRO A 206 6.88 4.24 -23.76
C PRO A 206 5.59 3.69 -23.16
N MET A 207 4.47 3.76 -23.91
CA MET A 207 3.18 3.19 -23.45
C MET A 207 3.14 1.65 -23.43
N LYS A 208 4.29 0.99 -23.56
CA LYS A 208 4.42 -0.46 -23.50
C LYS A 208 4.97 -0.84 -22.13
N LEU A 209 4.28 -1.76 -21.45
CA LEU A 209 4.77 -2.32 -20.20
C LEU A 209 6.17 -2.94 -20.38
N PRO A 210 7.10 -2.70 -19.44
CA PRO A 210 8.42 -3.32 -19.50
C PRO A 210 8.32 -4.83 -19.27
N ALA A 211 9.37 -5.55 -19.65
CA ALA A 211 9.51 -6.94 -19.21
C ALA A 211 9.75 -6.98 -17.69
N TRP A 212 9.26 -8.00 -17.01
CA TRP A 212 9.59 -8.22 -15.60
C TRP A 212 11.11 -8.23 -15.38
N ASN A 213 11.56 -7.50 -14.35
CA ASN A 213 12.97 -7.41 -13.97
C ASN A 213 13.88 -6.94 -15.12
N GLN A 214 13.36 -6.05 -15.98
CA GLN A 214 14.16 -5.42 -17.03
C GLN A 214 15.37 -4.73 -16.38
N ASP A 215 16.53 -4.90 -17.01
CA ASP A 215 17.82 -4.38 -16.54
C ASP A 215 18.19 -4.82 -15.11
N HIS A 216 17.61 -5.94 -14.64
CA HIS A 216 17.77 -6.50 -13.29
C HIS A 216 17.29 -5.59 -12.16
N LEU A 217 16.39 -4.65 -12.45
CA LEU A 217 15.94 -3.62 -11.50
C LEU A 217 14.94 -4.11 -10.46
N ALA A 218 14.30 -5.26 -10.66
CA ALA A 218 13.44 -5.88 -9.64
C ALA A 218 14.23 -6.72 -8.63
N THR A 219 15.54 -6.91 -8.83
CA THR A 219 16.36 -7.80 -8.01
C THR A 219 17.25 -6.99 -7.08
N PRO A 220 17.13 -7.15 -5.75
CA PRO A 220 18.08 -6.56 -4.82
C PRO A 220 19.52 -7.00 -5.14
N LYS A 221 20.47 -6.06 -5.06
CA LYS A 221 21.90 -6.39 -5.21
C LYS A 221 22.40 -7.43 -4.20
N VAL A 222 21.76 -7.48 -3.03
CA VAL A 222 21.96 -8.52 -2.02
C VAL A 222 20.59 -9.10 -1.72
N LEU A 223 20.31 -10.32 -2.17
CA LEU A 223 19.01 -10.95 -1.94
C LEU A 223 18.95 -11.51 -0.50
N PRO A 224 18.03 -11.04 0.35
CA PRO A 224 17.92 -11.52 1.72
C PRO A 224 17.42 -12.98 1.78
N SER A 225 17.88 -13.74 2.78
CA SER A 225 17.28 -15.04 3.13
C SER A 225 15.94 -14.81 3.83
N CYS A 226 14.88 -15.56 3.48
CA CYS A 226 13.55 -15.38 4.09
C CYS A 226 13.09 -16.56 4.94
N TYR A 227 12.08 -16.29 5.78
CA TYR A 227 11.36 -17.33 6.48
C TYR A 227 10.46 -18.09 5.50
N PRO A 228 10.64 -19.41 5.31
CA PRO A 228 9.75 -20.19 4.47
C PRO A 228 8.46 -20.45 5.27
N SER A 229 7.30 -20.10 4.73
CA SER A 229 6.04 -20.54 5.36
C SER A 229 4.98 -21.03 4.37
N ASP A 230 5.28 -21.03 3.07
CA ASP A 230 4.30 -21.43 2.06
C ASP A 230 4.98 -21.75 0.73
N SER A 231 4.93 -23.02 0.30
CA SER A 231 5.45 -23.47 -0.99
C SER A 231 4.87 -22.75 -2.21
N SER A 232 3.72 -22.10 -2.08
CA SER A 232 3.02 -21.36 -3.14
C SER A 232 3.52 -19.92 -3.34
N THR A 233 4.37 -19.42 -2.44
CA THR A 233 5.05 -18.11 -2.56
C THR A 233 6.57 -18.19 -2.42
N LEU A 234 7.15 -19.39 -2.48
CA LEU A 234 8.61 -19.53 -2.48
C LEU A 234 9.20 -18.87 -3.74
N SER A 235 10.38 -18.27 -3.58
CA SER A 235 11.28 -18.01 -4.71
C SER A 235 11.52 -19.30 -5.50
N VAL A 236 11.87 -19.20 -6.78
CA VAL A 236 12.14 -20.36 -7.66
C VAL A 236 13.21 -21.30 -7.07
N ASP A 237 14.09 -20.78 -6.19
CA ASP A 237 15.13 -21.53 -5.49
C ASP A 237 14.77 -21.98 -4.05
N GLY A 238 13.61 -21.57 -3.51
CA GLY A 238 13.13 -21.96 -2.18
C GLY A 238 13.93 -21.45 -0.97
N SER A 239 14.98 -20.64 -1.19
CA SER A 239 15.92 -20.20 -0.13
C SER A 239 15.95 -18.69 0.13
N SER A 240 15.34 -17.89 -0.74
CA SER A 240 15.44 -16.44 -0.73
C SER A 240 14.09 -15.75 -0.56
N CYS A 241 14.13 -14.50 -0.10
CA CYS A 241 12.92 -13.69 -0.04
C CYS A 241 12.29 -13.54 -1.43
N PRO A 242 11.01 -13.90 -1.61
CA PRO A 242 10.36 -13.69 -2.88
C PRO A 242 10.22 -12.18 -3.12
N VAL A 243 10.75 -11.71 -4.24
CA VAL A 243 10.36 -10.40 -4.77
C VAL A 243 8.93 -10.56 -5.28
N LEU A 244 7.98 -9.95 -4.57
CA LEU A 244 6.56 -10.02 -4.88
C LEU A 244 6.18 -8.94 -5.89
N PHE A 245 6.67 -7.72 -5.67
CA PHE A 245 6.33 -6.52 -6.42
C PHE A 245 7.59 -5.78 -6.84
N TRP A 246 7.51 -5.09 -7.98
CA TRP A 246 8.54 -4.19 -8.50
C TRP A 246 7.91 -2.86 -8.86
N GLN A 247 8.34 -1.80 -8.19
CA GLN A 247 8.05 -0.43 -8.56
C GLN A 247 9.05 -0.01 -9.65
N TYR A 248 8.59 -0.07 -10.90
CA TYR A 248 9.45 0.05 -12.09
C TYR A 248 9.53 1.47 -12.63
N ASN A 249 8.60 2.35 -12.27
CA ASN A 249 8.67 3.78 -12.53
C ASN A 249 8.20 4.56 -11.32
N GLY A 250 8.80 5.72 -11.06
CA GLY A 250 8.40 6.60 -9.96
C GLY A 250 8.11 8.03 -10.40
N ASN A 251 7.13 8.67 -9.79
CA ASN A 251 6.67 10.03 -10.05
C ASN A 251 6.29 10.26 -11.51
N ILE A 252 5.39 9.43 -12.03
CA ILE A 252 4.83 9.55 -13.37
C ILE A 252 3.56 10.41 -13.33
N SER A 253 3.62 11.59 -13.96
CA SER A 253 2.47 12.49 -13.98
C SER A 253 1.53 12.23 -15.17
N ASN A 254 0.23 12.11 -14.87
CA ASN A 254 -0.85 12.14 -15.85
C ASN A 254 -1.97 13.07 -15.36
N GLY A 255 -2.10 14.23 -16.01
CA GLY A 255 -2.95 15.30 -15.48
C GLY A 255 -2.44 15.84 -14.15
N SER A 256 -3.31 15.89 -13.14
CA SER A 256 -2.97 16.26 -11.76
C SER A 256 -2.50 15.10 -10.91
N ASP A 257 -2.62 13.86 -11.40
CA ASP A 257 -2.22 12.67 -10.65
C ASP A 257 -0.74 12.37 -10.84
N LEU A 258 -0.12 11.85 -9.78
CA LEU A 258 1.25 11.40 -9.76
C LEU A 258 1.24 9.95 -9.29
N PHE A 259 1.78 9.06 -10.12
CA PHE A 259 1.76 7.64 -9.87
C PHE A 259 3.16 7.04 -9.88
N ASP A 260 3.37 6.10 -8.99
CA ASP A 260 4.43 5.12 -9.08
C ASP A 260 3.84 3.85 -9.71
N MET A 261 4.56 3.22 -10.63
CA MET A 261 4.05 2.10 -11.42
C MET A 261 4.63 0.78 -10.92
N ASP A 262 3.75 -0.19 -10.69
CA ASP A 262 4.13 -1.48 -10.13
C ASP A 262 3.75 -2.67 -11.00
N MET A 263 4.54 -3.73 -10.85
CA MET A 263 4.27 -5.03 -11.45
C MET A 263 4.52 -6.15 -10.44
N MET A 264 3.70 -7.20 -10.50
CA MET A 264 3.93 -8.42 -9.74
C MET A 264 4.90 -9.34 -10.46
N ASN A 265 5.68 -10.10 -9.68
CA ASN A 265 6.57 -11.12 -10.22
C ASN A 265 5.77 -12.22 -10.95
N PRO A 266 5.91 -12.34 -12.29
CA PRO A 266 5.14 -13.30 -13.08
C PRO A 266 5.60 -14.75 -12.87
N ASN A 267 6.74 -14.97 -12.19
CA ASN A 267 7.22 -16.30 -11.85
C ASN A 267 6.56 -16.87 -10.58
N LEU A 268 5.72 -16.08 -9.89
CA LEU A 268 4.97 -16.52 -8.72
C LEU A 268 3.53 -16.88 -9.11
N ASN A 269 2.83 -17.57 -8.21
CA ASN A 269 1.38 -17.69 -8.31
C ASN A 269 0.73 -16.32 -8.00
N THR A 270 0.57 -15.49 -9.04
CA THR A 270 0.05 -14.12 -8.91
C THR A 270 -1.37 -14.08 -8.34
N HIS A 271 -2.18 -15.12 -8.54
CA HIS A 271 -3.50 -15.23 -7.92
C HIS A 271 -3.39 -15.42 -6.39
N ALA A 272 -2.48 -16.27 -5.93
CA ALA A 272 -2.24 -16.48 -4.50
C ALA A 272 -1.71 -15.20 -3.82
N VAL A 273 -0.78 -14.50 -4.47
CA VAL A 273 -0.25 -13.22 -3.96
C VAL A 273 -1.33 -12.14 -3.95
N LEU A 274 -2.12 -11.99 -5.01
CA LEU A 274 -3.25 -11.03 -5.05
C LEU A 274 -4.29 -11.32 -3.97
N LYS A 275 -4.59 -12.60 -3.66
CA LYS A 275 -5.57 -12.94 -2.63
C LYS A 275 -5.18 -12.41 -1.23
N ARG A 276 -3.87 -12.25 -0.98
CA ARG A 276 -3.31 -11.68 0.25
C ARG A 276 -3.24 -10.14 0.24
N LEU A 277 -3.79 -9.50 -0.77
CA LEU A 277 -4.08 -8.08 -0.79
C LEU A 277 -5.59 -7.90 -0.55
N ALA A 278 -5.99 -7.05 0.39
CA ALA A 278 -7.40 -6.90 0.71
C ALA A 278 -8.14 -6.09 -0.37
N LEU A 279 -9.28 -6.58 -0.84
CA LEU A 279 -10.25 -5.72 -1.52
C LEU A 279 -10.90 -4.82 -0.45
N PRO A 280 -10.88 -3.49 -0.57
CA PRO A 280 -11.55 -2.63 0.42
C PRO A 280 -13.05 -2.91 0.44
N PRO A 281 -13.75 -2.61 1.54
CA PRO A 281 -15.21 -2.71 1.58
C PRO A 281 -15.85 -1.76 0.55
N SER A 282 -17.06 -2.06 0.08
CA SER A 282 -17.74 -1.25 -0.96
C SER A 282 -18.08 0.17 -0.52
N SER A 283 -18.11 0.39 0.79
CA SER A 283 -18.23 1.66 1.47
C SER A 283 -17.33 1.63 2.70
N ALA A 284 -16.99 2.79 3.28
CA ALA A 284 -16.34 2.80 4.58
C ALA A 284 -17.08 1.86 5.55
N PRO A 285 -16.37 1.10 6.41
CA PRO A 285 -17.02 0.29 7.41
C PRO A 285 -18.00 1.17 8.18
N VAL A 286 -19.29 0.83 8.12
CA VAL A 286 -20.25 1.37 9.08
C VAL A 286 -19.78 0.77 10.39
N THR A 287 -19.04 1.54 11.17
CA THR A 287 -18.72 1.14 12.53
C THR A 287 -20.07 0.89 13.19
N LYS A 288 -20.38 -0.39 13.47
CA LYS A 288 -21.33 -0.68 14.53
C LYS A 288 -20.83 0.13 15.72
N PRO A 289 -21.66 0.98 16.35
CA PRO A 289 -21.20 1.72 17.50
C PRO A 289 -20.74 0.68 18.53
N VAL A 290 -19.43 0.57 18.70
CA VAL A 290 -18.89 0.12 19.97
C VAL A 290 -19.48 1.12 20.95
N HIS A 291 -20.22 0.65 21.95
CA HIS A 291 -20.67 1.46 23.08
C HIS A 291 -19.45 1.97 23.84
N VAL A 292 -18.75 2.94 23.25
CA VAL A 292 -17.96 3.93 23.96
C VAL A 292 -19.01 4.93 24.42
N SER A 293 -19.13 5.08 25.73
CA SER A 293 -19.94 6.10 26.39
C SER A 293 -19.96 7.39 25.60
N SER A 294 -21.15 7.76 25.14
CA SER A 294 -21.49 8.97 24.41
C SER A 294 -20.83 10.22 24.98
N SER A 295 -19.83 10.75 24.29
CA SER A 295 -19.67 12.21 24.22
C SER A 295 -20.34 12.67 22.93
N SER A 296 -21.20 13.66 23.09
CA SER A 296 -22.18 14.10 22.11
C SER A 296 -21.56 14.64 20.82
N SER A 297 -22.24 14.38 19.71
CA SER A 297 -22.04 14.99 18.39
C SER A 297 -22.47 16.47 18.38
N THR A 298 -21.91 17.28 19.28
CA THR A 298 -22.30 18.69 19.44
C THR A 298 -21.05 19.55 19.60
N CYS A 299 -20.99 20.63 18.84
CA CYS A 299 -19.98 21.66 19.02
C CYS A 299 -20.00 22.23 20.46
N PRO A 300 -18.87 22.78 20.94
CA PRO A 300 -18.83 23.49 22.21
C PRO A 300 -19.91 24.58 22.31
N SER A 301 -20.31 24.92 23.53
CA SER A 301 -21.29 26.00 23.76
C SER A 301 -20.83 27.31 23.10
N GLY A 302 -21.73 27.96 22.36
CA GLY A 302 -21.40 29.16 21.56
C GLY A 302 -20.82 28.87 20.18
N MET A 303 -20.90 27.62 19.70
CA MET A 303 -20.53 27.22 18.34
C MET A 303 -21.63 26.40 17.67
N HIS A 304 -21.61 26.36 16.33
CA HIS A 304 -22.49 25.55 15.51
C HIS A 304 -21.70 24.70 14.50
N LEU A 305 -22.31 23.61 14.06
CA LEU A 305 -21.69 22.66 13.15
C LEU A 305 -21.67 23.20 11.72
N TYR A 306 -20.54 23.09 11.06
CA TYR A 306 -20.35 23.43 9.65
C TYR A 306 -19.70 22.26 8.92
N THR A 307 -20.14 22.01 7.68
CA THR A 307 -19.56 20.96 6.82
C THR A 307 -18.75 21.61 5.72
N VAL A 308 -17.45 21.31 5.67
CA VAL A 308 -16.51 21.86 4.69
C VAL A 308 -16.94 21.52 3.27
N GLN A 309 -16.99 22.52 2.40
CA GLN A 309 -17.37 22.39 0.99
C GLN A 309 -16.12 22.29 0.08
N PRO A 310 -16.26 21.79 -1.17
CA PRO A 310 -15.17 21.74 -2.13
C PRO A 310 -14.45 23.08 -2.31
N GLY A 311 -13.11 23.05 -2.28
CA GLY A 311 -12.26 24.21 -2.53
C GLY A 311 -12.13 25.20 -1.36
N GLN A 312 -12.73 24.92 -0.20
CA GLN A 312 -12.64 25.78 0.96
C GLN A 312 -11.35 25.56 1.78
N THR A 313 -10.86 26.63 2.38
CA THR A 313 -9.82 26.61 3.42
C THR A 313 -10.40 27.17 4.71
N LEU A 314 -9.80 26.91 5.88
CA LEU A 314 -10.28 27.51 7.13
C LEU A 314 -10.26 29.05 7.08
N ALA A 315 -9.27 29.64 6.41
CA ALA A 315 -9.21 31.08 6.19
C ALA A 315 -10.32 31.59 5.24
N GLY A 316 -10.65 30.82 4.20
CA GLY A 316 -11.77 31.09 3.31
C GLY A 316 -13.11 31.01 4.03
N ILE A 317 -13.32 29.96 4.82
CA ILE A 317 -14.53 29.74 5.63
C ILE A 317 -14.68 30.85 6.67
N ALA A 318 -13.62 31.18 7.42
CA ALA A 318 -13.67 32.26 8.41
C ALA A 318 -14.03 33.60 7.76
N ARG A 319 -13.44 33.92 6.60
CA ARG A 319 -13.76 35.15 5.87
C ARG A 319 -15.20 35.16 5.37
N GLN A 320 -15.67 34.02 4.82
CA GLN A 320 -16.98 33.90 4.21
C GLN A 320 -18.10 33.87 5.24
N ALA A 321 -17.97 33.04 6.28
CA ALA A 321 -19.01 32.80 7.28
C ALA A 321 -18.93 33.75 8.48
N CYS A 322 -17.73 34.16 8.90
CA CYS A 322 -17.54 34.99 10.09
C CYS A 322 -17.19 36.46 9.79
N GLY A 323 -16.89 36.79 8.53
CA GLY A 323 -16.47 38.13 8.11
C GLY A 323 -14.97 38.39 8.27
N HIS A 324 -14.51 39.55 7.79
CA HIS A 324 -13.09 39.89 7.64
C HIS A 324 -12.29 40.04 8.95
N GLY A 325 -12.96 40.12 10.11
CA GLY A 325 -12.31 40.31 11.41
C GLY A 325 -12.05 39.03 12.21
N THR A 326 -12.58 37.88 11.77
CA THR A 326 -12.48 36.63 12.54
C THR A 326 -11.33 35.78 12.05
N PRO A 327 -10.32 35.48 12.89
CA PRO A 327 -9.22 34.62 12.50
C PRO A 327 -9.71 33.17 12.41
N TRP A 328 -9.17 32.43 11.45
CA TRP A 328 -9.51 31.02 11.26
C TRP A 328 -9.21 30.16 12.50
N THR A 329 -8.30 30.62 13.36
CA THR A 329 -7.95 29.97 14.64
C THR A 329 -9.10 29.96 15.66
N SER A 330 -10.18 30.72 15.41
CA SER A 330 -11.42 30.64 16.19
C SER A 330 -12.33 29.48 15.78
N ILE A 331 -12.05 28.85 14.64
CA ILE A 331 -12.70 27.62 14.18
C ILE A 331 -12.06 26.45 14.91
N THR A 332 -12.88 25.53 15.42
CA THR A 332 -12.40 24.35 16.12
C THR A 332 -12.81 23.07 15.41
N GLN A 333 -12.07 22.01 15.70
CA GLN A 333 -12.48 20.65 15.33
C GLN A 333 -13.76 20.27 16.09
N GLN A 334 -14.46 19.22 15.65
CA GLN A 334 -15.70 18.79 16.29
C GLN A 334 -15.54 18.40 17.77
N ASN A 335 -14.33 18.00 18.19
CA ASN A 335 -13.97 17.71 19.57
C ASN A 335 -13.63 18.96 20.41
N GLY A 336 -13.79 20.17 19.85
CA GLY A 336 -13.52 21.45 20.51
C GLY A 336 -12.05 21.88 20.53
N GLN A 337 -11.13 21.09 19.97
CA GLN A 337 -9.72 21.45 19.91
C GLN A 337 -9.45 22.46 18.77
N PRO A 338 -8.52 23.40 18.96
CA PRO A 338 -8.11 24.31 17.90
C PRO A 338 -7.42 23.54 16.77
N PHE A 339 -7.54 24.06 15.55
CA PHE A 339 -6.72 23.61 14.44
C PHE A 339 -5.29 24.15 14.59
N THR A 340 -4.29 23.29 14.44
CA THR A 340 -2.91 23.68 14.14
C THR A 340 -2.77 23.99 12.65
N GLU A 341 -1.72 24.72 12.26
CA GLU A 341 -1.40 24.97 10.83
C GLU A 341 -1.36 23.67 10.01
N ALA A 342 -0.75 22.62 10.58
CA ALA A 342 -0.67 21.31 9.94
C ALA A 342 -2.05 20.66 9.76
N SER A 343 -2.96 20.79 10.73
CA SER A 343 -4.33 20.28 10.58
C SER A 343 -5.21 21.17 9.70
N ALA A 344 -4.94 22.48 9.66
CA ALA A 344 -5.65 23.45 8.84
C ALA A 344 -5.37 23.25 7.35
N SER A 345 -4.12 22.91 7.00
CA SER A 345 -3.73 22.57 5.62
C SER A 345 -4.26 21.22 5.14
N ARG A 346 -4.77 20.38 6.06
CA ARG A 346 -5.37 19.06 5.80
C ARG A 346 -6.90 19.06 5.91
N LEU A 347 -7.54 20.22 5.81
CA LEU A 347 -8.99 20.33 5.85
C LEU A 347 -9.64 19.54 4.71
N ALA A 348 -10.52 18.60 5.03
CA ALA A 348 -11.15 17.73 4.04
C ALA A 348 -12.58 18.17 3.69
N ILE A 349 -12.99 17.93 2.45
CA ILE A 349 -14.38 18.12 2.01
C ILE A 349 -15.28 17.18 2.82
N GLY A 350 -16.44 17.68 3.27
CA GLY A 350 -17.35 16.92 4.12
C GLY A 350 -16.93 16.84 5.58
N GLN A 351 -15.77 17.38 5.97
CA GLN A 351 -15.33 17.38 7.35
C GLN A 351 -16.23 18.26 8.22
N PRO A 352 -16.79 17.74 9.32
CA PRO A 352 -17.49 18.55 10.30
C PRO A 352 -16.51 19.38 11.13
N ILE A 353 -16.76 20.68 11.21
CA ILE A 353 -16.02 21.65 12.02
C ILE A 353 -17.00 22.49 12.84
N CYS A 354 -16.49 23.18 13.86
CA CYS A 354 -17.29 24.03 14.72
C CYS A 354 -16.93 25.50 14.51
N LEU A 355 -17.92 26.27 14.05
CA LEU A 355 -17.82 27.71 13.86
C LEU A 355 -18.44 28.45 15.06
N PRO A 356 -17.89 29.59 15.48
CA PRO A 356 -18.57 30.46 16.44
C PRO A 356 -20.02 30.78 16.02
N SER A 357 -20.96 30.85 16.98
CA SER A 357 -22.39 31.10 16.70
C SER A 357 -22.67 32.44 16.01
N GLN A 358 -21.73 33.39 16.04
CA GLN A 358 -21.83 34.65 15.31
C GLN A 358 -21.51 34.53 13.81
N CYS A 359 -20.95 33.41 13.35
CA CYS A 359 -20.73 33.13 11.93
C CYS A 359 -22.03 32.63 11.28
N GLN A 360 -22.30 33.01 10.03
CA GLN A 360 -23.52 32.65 9.28
C GLN A 360 -23.22 32.05 7.91
#